data_AF-A0AAU0ZFK2-F1
#
_entry.id   AF-A0AAU0ZFK2-F1
#
_cell.length_a   1.000
_cell.length_b   1.000
_cell.length_c   1.000
_cell.angle_alpha   90.00
_cell.angle_beta   90.00
_cell.angle_gamma   90.00
#
_symmetry.space_group_name_H-M   'P 1'
#
loop_
_entity.id
_entity.type
_entity.pdbx_description
1 polymer ?
#
loop_
_entity_poly.entity_id
_entity_poly.type
_entity_poly.pdbx_seq_one_letter_code
_entity_poly.pdbx_strand_id
1 'polypeptide(L)'
;MSMNRRTALTATAALAATALSAQSARAGSAKAAASAARRVLFEDDFSGGFATSGPTARWTHIPFGGGVGQDAVATTSRRGLRLAAKGANPRTGEPAFTLTLGQHETSGLPGTLDHIKWLSYPDRRTSEGTLGFSAEPGRLLVGESWMTATSYGTAAHPFGSAVADALDDPRLAMAGLPVEDQETGIAVDFFFTNRSVYAFYERLPNHRDTLGNYAAFTYAVPVARRSSPTAEHHIAIEYDRSRGIIRWRLDGREVFKVDRIGHLLPSRRYLLLDHGGTPASVTPRQLTFGLGMFDALDFARPGVAGSGLVRLTTEEGHYFDPVRGEPAPQSFLDDAARPENRLWGQGAALGVRRFLVSSRNSG
;
A
#
# COMPACT_ATOMS: atom_id res chain seq x y z
N MET A 1 69.87 54.34 22.46
CA MET A 1 69.93 54.79 21.05
C MET A 1 68.86 54.03 20.27
N SER A 2 68.09 54.75 19.45
CA SER A 2 66.99 54.33 18.57
C SER A 2 65.63 53.96 19.19
N MET A 3 64.76 54.97 19.14
CA MET A 3 63.29 54.94 19.07
C MET A 3 62.79 54.09 17.86
N ASN A 4 61.53 53.77 17.59
CA ASN A 4 60.25 54.43 17.88
C ASN A 4 59.06 53.58 17.37
N ARG A 5 57.86 53.88 17.90
CA ARG A 5 56.50 53.76 17.28
C ARG A 5 55.87 52.35 17.25
N ARG A 6 54.59 52.14 17.58
CA ARG A 6 53.41 53.03 17.69
C ARG A 6 52.25 52.25 18.37
N THR A 7 51.44 52.94 19.20
CA THR A 7 49.94 52.91 19.34
C THR A 7 49.14 51.64 19.00
N ALA A 8 48.01 51.26 19.63
CA ALA A 8 47.14 51.75 20.71
C ALA A 8 45.95 50.75 20.86
N LEU A 9 45.15 50.95 21.91
CA LEU A 9 43.75 50.52 22.19
C LEU A 9 43.52 49.29 23.10
N THR A 10 43.15 49.46 24.38
CA THR A 10 41.82 49.69 25.03
C THR A 10 40.85 48.50 25.02
N ALA A 11 40.50 48.08 26.26
CA ALA A 11 39.22 47.58 26.81
C ALA A 11 38.19 46.93 25.86
N THR A 12 37.48 45.85 26.21
CA THR A 12 36.63 45.71 27.40
C THR A 12 36.10 44.27 27.44
N ALA A 13 36.11 43.64 28.62
CA ALA A 13 35.38 42.40 28.91
C ALA A 13 33.99 42.75 29.46
N ALA A 14 32.93 42.19 28.86
CA ALA A 14 31.64 41.83 29.50
C ALA A 14 30.57 41.58 28.44
N LEU A 15 29.98 40.37 28.44
CA LEU A 15 28.64 39.96 27.99
C LEU A 15 28.69 38.57 27.33
N ALA A 16 28.81 37.53 28.15
CA ALA A 16 28.59 36.14 27.75
C ALA A 16 27.73 35.44 28.81
N ALA A 17 26.46 35.85 28.96
CA ALA A 17 25.52 35.17 29.86
C ALA A 17 24.03 35.24 29.45
N THR A 18 23.69 35.71 28.25
CA THR A 18 22.28 35.83 27.81
C THR A 18 21.92 35.01 26.55
N ALA A 19 22.86 34.25 25.98
CA ALA A 19 22.62 33.51 24.74
C ALA A 19 22.16 32.04 24.93
N LEU A 20 22.38 31.42 26.11
CA LEU A 20 22.03 30.00 26.32
C LEU A 20 20.58 29.75 26.77
N SER A 21 19.88 30.74 27.31
CA SER A 21 18.49 30.62 27.74
C SER A 21 17.47 30.83 26.60
N ALA A 22 17.88 31.50 25.52
CA ALA A 22 17.02 31.74 24.36
C ALA A 22 16.97 30.56 23.37
N GLN A 23 18.01 29.72 23.31
CA GLN A 23 18.05 28.54 22.43
C GLN A 23 17.20 27.38 22.98
N SER A 24 17.17 27.19 24.29
CA SER A 24 16.34 26.18 24.96
C SER A 24 14.84 26.51 24.90
N ALA A 25 14.47 27.80 24.99
CA ALA A 25 13.09 28.24 24.80
C ALA A 25 12.60 28.11 23.34
N ARG A 26 13.48 28.36 22.34
CA ARG A 26 13.16 28.18 20.91
C ARG A 26 13.02 26.70 20.51
N ALA A 27 13.82 25.81 21.08
CA ALA A 27 13.70 24.37 20.83
C ALA A 27 12.43 23.77 21.45
N GLY A 28 12.02 24.24 22.64
CA GLY A 28 10.74 23.87 23.26
C GLY A 28 9.52 24.41 22.50
N SER A 29 9.61 25.66 22.01
CA SER A 29 8.56 26.30 21.20
C SER A 29 8.37 25.65 19.82
N ALA A 30 9.45 25.22 19.14
CA ALA A 30 9.34 24.53 17.85
C ALA A 30 8.73 23.11 17.97
N LYS A 31 9.01 22.40 19.07
CA LYS A 31 8.43 21.08 19.36
C LYS A 31 6.96 21.18 19.80
N ALA A 32 6.58 22.27 20.49
CA ALA A 32 5.21 22.59 20.84
C ALA A 32 4.39 23.12 19.65
N ALA A 33 5.00 23.89 18.74
CA ALA A 33 4.36 24.36 17.50
C ALA A 33 4.16 23.23 16.48
N ALA A 34 5.07 22.25 16.42
CA ALA A 34 4.90 21.03 15.61
C ALA A 34 3.80 20.09 16.14
N SER A 35 3.36 20.28 17.39
CA SER A 35 2.30 19.52 18.06
C SER A 35 0.89 20.10 17.83
N ALA A 36 0.76 21.31 17.29
CA ALA A 36 -0.52 21.90 16.92
C ALA A 36 -0.70 21.78 15.39
N ALA A 37 -1.52 20.91 14.80
CA ALA A 37 -2.67 20.20 15.32
C ALA A 37 -2.83 18.83 14.61
N ARG A 38 -2.01 17.84 14.97
CA ARG A 38 -2.25 16.45 14.55
C ARG A 38 -3.49 15.92 15.30
N ARG A 39 -4.54 15.56 14.56
CA ARG A 39 -5.74 14.90 15.07
C ARG A 39 -5.65 13.41 14.76
N VAL A 40 -5.63 12.56 15.78
CA VAL A 40 -5.74 11.11 15.62
C VAL A 40 -7.20 10.78 15.27
N LEU A 41 -7.40 10.05 14.19
CA LEU A 41 -8.73 9.63 13.70
C LEU A 41 -9.03 8.18 14.08
N PHE A 42 -8.00 7.33 14.02
CA PHE A 42 -8.04 5.94 14.42
C PHE A 42 -6.64 5.49 14.83
N GLU A 43 -6.55 4.65 15.85
CA GLU A 43 -5.29 4.06 16.28
C GLU A 43 -5.52 2.66 16.84
N ASP A 44 -4.70 1.70 16.44
CA ASP A 44 -4.68 0.37 17.04
C ASP A 44 -3.24 -0.10 17.23
N ASP A 45 -2.89 -0.45 18.46
CA ASP A 45 -1.65 -1.15 18.81
C ASP A 45 -1.90 -2.65 19.06
N PHE A 46 -3.16 -3.09 18.90
CA PHE A 46 -3.63 -4.46 19.04
C PHE A 46 -3.47 -5.06 20.45
N SER A 47 -3.19 -4.24 21.46
CA SER A 47 -3.13 -4.66 22.86
C SER A 47 -4.50 -5.15 23.37
N GLY A 48 -5.59 -4.61 22.81
CA GLY A 48 -6.97 -5.02 23.07
C GLY A 48 -7.47 -6.21 22.23
N GLY A 49 -6.60 -6.85 21.45
CA GLY A 49 -6.99 -7.89 20.50
C GLY A 49 -7.29 -7.35 19.09
N PHE A 50 -7.76 -8.24 18.22
CA PHE A 50 -8.17 -7.93 16.86
C PHE A 50 -9.48 -8.66 16.55
N ALA A 51 -10.53 -7.91 16.24
CA ALA A 51 -11.86 -8.44 15.95
C ALA A 51 -12.48 -7.71 14.75
N THR A 52 -13.01 -8.49 13.81
CA THR A 52 -13.69 -8.03 12.59
C THR A 52 -15.21 -8.24 12.63
N SER A 53 -15.72 -8.81 13.72
CA SER A 53 -17.14 -9.05 13.95
C SER A 53 -17.49 -8.97 15.44
N GLY A 54 -18.76 -8.71 15.72
CA GLY A 54 -19.28 -8.53 17.08
C GLY A 54 -19.26 -7.08 17.56
N PRO A 55 -19.83 -6.81 18.75
CA PRO A 55 -20.12 -5.45 19.24
C PRO A 55 -18.87 -4.62 19.57
N THR A 56 -17.72 -5.26 19.72
CA THR A 56 -16.43 -4.61 20.03
C THR A 56 -15.48 -4.61 18.84
N ALA A 57 -15.92 -5.06 17.67
CA ALA A 57 -15.11 -5.04 16.46
C ALA A 57 -14.73 -3.60 16.10
N ARG A 58 -13.45 -3.40 15.83
CA ARG A 58 -12.88 -2.11 15.39
C ARG A 58 -12.50 -2.14 13.91
N TRP A 59 -12.55 -3.33 13.33
CA TRP A 59 -12.15 -3.66 11.98
C TRP A 59 -13.32 -4.36 11.30
N THR A 60 -13.32 -4.37 9.97
CA THR A 60 -14.33 -5.02 9.16
C THR A 60 -13.71 -5.60 7.90
N HIS A 61 -14.32 -6.64 7.35
CA HIS A 61 -13.99 -7.18 6.03
C HIS A 61 -14.89 -6.53 4.99
N ILE A 62 -14.40 -6.37 3.75
CA ILE A 62 -15.31 -6.10 2.63
C ILE A 62 -16.08 -7.40 2.35
N PRO A 63 -17.43 -7.37 2.35
CA PRO A 63 -18.25 -8.56 2.16
C PRO A 63 -18.34 -8.91 0.67
N PHE A 64 -17.24 -9.38 0.08
CA PHE A 64 -17.23 -9.88 -1.30
C PHE A 64 -18.12 -11.12 -1.49
N GLY A 65 -18.45 -11.84 -0.42
CA GLY A 65 -19.14 -13.13 -0.46
C GLY A 65 -18.17 -14.31 -0.50
N GLY A 66 -18.68 -15.53 -0.28
CA GLY A 66 -17.87 -16.77 -0.40
C GLY A 66 -16.67 -16.92 0.53
N GLY A 67 -16.51 -16.03 1.52
CA GLY A 67 -15.31 -15.98 2.38
C GLY A 67 -14.09 -15.30 1.73
N VAL A 68 -14.22 -14.75 0.53
CA VAL A 68 -13.17 -13.97 -0.15
C VAL A 68 -12.70 -12.84 0.77
N GLY A 69 -11.38 -12.63 0.83
CA GLY A 69 -10.78 -11.64 1.72
C GLY A 69 -10.73 -12.02 3.20
N GLN A 70 -10.94 -13.30 3.55
CA GLN A 70 -10.88 -13.79 4.94
C GLN A 70 -9.88 -14.95 5.15
N ASP A 71 -8.91 -15.12 4.25
CA ASP A 71 -7.94 -16.23 4.26
C ASP A 71 -6.74 -16.01 5.21
N ALA A 72 -7.00 -15.65 6.46
CA ALA A 72 -5.94 -15.48 7.45
C ALA A 72 -6.37 -15.84 8.86
N VAL A 73 -5.38 -16.16 9.69
CA VAL A 73 -5.51 -16.24 11.15
C VAL A 73 -4.84 -15.01 11.75
N ALA A 74 -5.60 -14.26 12.55
CA ALA A 74 -5.10 -13.15 13.34
C ALA A 74 -4.70 -13.63 14.74
N THR A 75 -3.49 -13.26 15.19
CA THR A 75 -3.06 -13.42 16.58
C THR A 75 -2.48 -12.11 17.09
N THR A 76 -2.76 -11.77 18.35
CA THR A 76 -2.23 -10.56 18.98
C THR A 76 -1.31 -10.90 20.14
N SER A 77 -0.35 -10.02 20.41
CA SER A 77 0.58 -10.13 21.52
C SER A 77 1.09 -8.74 21.92
N ARG A 78 2.01 -8.67 22.89
CA ARG A 78 2.72 -7.41 23.21
C ARG A 78 3.54 -6.83 22.05
N ARG A 79 3.75 -7.61 20.98
CA ARG A 79 4.43 -7.16 19.75
C ARG A 79 3.46 -6.58 18.70
N GLY A 80 2.16 -6.56 18.99
CA GLY A 80 1.10 -6.14 18.07
C GLY A 80 0.38 -7.33 17.44
N LEU A 81 -0.16 -7.11 16.25
CA LEU A 81 -0.91 -8.08 15.44
C LEU A 81 0.04 -8.89 14.55
N ARG A 82 -0.24 -10.19 14.43
CA ARG A 82 0.27 -11.05 13.35
C ARG A 82 -0.91 -11.62 12.60
N LEU A 83 -0.89 -11.44 11.28
CA LEU A 83 -1.76 -12.11 10.33
C LEU A 83 -0.91 -13.11 9.56
N ALA A 84 -1.43 -14.31 9.34
CA ALA A 84 -0.79 -15.28 8.46
C ALA A 84 -1.87 -16.02 7.69
N ALA A 85 -1.55 -16.37 6.44
CA ALA A 85 -2.40 -17.22 5.62
C ALA A 85 -2.84 -18.46 6.41
N LYS A 86 -4.12 -18.82 6.29
CA LYS A 86 -4.77 -19.76 7.22
C LYS A 86 -4.31 -21.21 7.03
N GLY A 87 -3.92 -21.57 5.82
CA GLY A 87 -3.48 -22.91 5.46
C GLY A 87 -2.04 -23.19 5.83
N ALA A 88 -1.62 -24.43 5.56
CA ALA A 88 -0.23 -24.86 5.67
C ALA A 88 0.19 -25.49 4.34
N ASN A 89 1.36 -25.11 3.84
CA ASN A 89 1.98 -25.77 2.71
C ASN A 89 2.25 -27.24 3.08
N PRO A 90 1.75 -28.23 2.33
CA PRO A 90 1.87 -29.64 2.71
C PRO A 90 3.31 -30.17 2.71
N ARG A 91 4.26 -29.47 2.08
CA ARG A 91 5.67 -29.86 2.02
C ARG A 91 6.50 -29.19 3.11
N THR A 92 6.25 -27.91 3.40
CA THR A 92 7.10 -27.12 4.31
C THR A 92 6.46 -26.84 5.66
N GLY A 93 5.13 -26.98 5.79
CA GLY A 93 4.37 -26.59 6.97
C GLY A 93 4.22 -25.07 7.15
N GLU A 94 4.75 -24.27 6.23
CA GLU A 94 4.66 -22.80 6.27
C GLU A 94 3.24 -22.31 5.94
N PRO A 95 2.86 -21.09 6.38
CA PRO A 95 1.55 -20.52 6.04
C PRO A 95 1.29 -20.49 4.52
N ALA A 96 0.12 -20.94 4.11
CA ALA A 96 -0.31 -20.96 2.71
C ALA A 96 -1.74 -20.46 2.54
N PHE A 97 -2.03 -19.81 1.42
CA PHE A 97 -3.38 -19.47 1.03
C PHE A 97 -4.20 -20.75 0.78
N THR A 98 -5.47 -20.69 1.14
CA THR A 98 -6.47 -21.76 0.97
C THR A 98 -7.62 -21.34 0.07
N LEU A 99 -7.81 -20.03 -0.13
CA LEU A 99 -8.88 -19.49 -0.96
C LEU A 99 -8.36 -19.05 -2.32
N THR A 100 -9.11 -19.42 -3.36
CA THR A 100 -8.89 -18.94 -4.71
C THR A 100 -10.19 -18.95 -5.51
N LEU A 101 -10.28 -18.06 -6.50
CA LEU A 101 -11.40 -17.95 -7.43
C LEU A 101 -10.93 -18.26 -8.85
N GLY A 102 -11.69 -19.09 -9.56
CA GLY A 102 -11.49 -19.37 -10.97
C GLY A 102 -11.98 -18.23 -11.85
N GLN A 103 -11.66 -18.34 -13.14
CA GLN A 103 -12.07 -17.37 -14.16
C GLN A 103 -13.60 -17.21 -14.28
N HIS A 104 -14.33 -18.30 -13.99
CA HIS A 104 -15.79 -18.35 -13.97
C HIS A 104 -16.24 -19.10 -12.72
N GLU A 105 -16.44 -18.38 -11.63
CA GLU A 105 -16.93 -18.97 -10.39
C GLU A 105 -18.38 -19.41 -10.50
N THR A 106 -18.68 -20.63 -10.04
CA THR A 106 -20.06 -21.11 -9.89
C THR A 106 -20.84 -20.26 -8.88
N SER A 107 -20.14 -19.60 -7.95
CA SER A 107 -20.71 -18.67 -6.98
C SER A 107 -21.16 -17.34 -7.59
N GLY A 108 -20.81 -17.05 -8.85
CA GLY A 108 -21.10 -15.78 -9.53
C GLY A 108 -20.16 -14.64 -9.17
N LEU A 109 -19.09 -14.90 -8.40
CA LEU A 109 -18.09 -13.89 -8.06
C LEU A 109 -17.14 -13.63 -9.25
N PRO A 110 -16.72 -12.38 -9.49
CA PRO A 110 -15.71 -12.09 -10.50
C PRO A 110 -14.38 -12.76 -10.16
N GLY A 111 -13.78 -13.46 -11.13
CA GLY A 111 -12.46 -14.10 -10.95
C GLY A 111 -11.35 -13.11 -10.65
N THR A 112 -11.51 -11.83 -11.04
CA THR A 112 -10.58 -10.74 -10.70
C THR A 112 -10.43 -10.52 -9.19
N LEU A 113 -11.39 -10.96 -8.37
CA LEU A 113 -11.27 -10.92 -6.90
C LEU A 113 -10.29 -11.98 -6.35
N ASP A 114 -9.77 -12.90 -7.16
CA ASP A 114 -8.79 -13.90 -6.73
C ASP A 114 -7.56 -13.26 -6.10
N HIS A 115 -7.21 -12.03 -6.51
CA HIS A 115 -6.07 -11.31 -5.95
C HIS A 115 -6.17 -11.05 -4.43
N ILE A 116 -7.38 -11.01 -3.85
CA ILE A 116 -7.61 -10.65 -2.46
C ILE A 116 -7.72 -11.92 -1.62
N LYS A 117 -6.64 -12.25 -0.89
CA LYS A 117 -6.64 -13.40 0.02
C LYS A 117 -7.18 -12.99 1.39
N TRP A 118 -6.70 -11.86 1.90
CA TRP A 118 -7.21 -11.30 3.14
C TRP A 118 -7.20 -9.78 3.08
N LEU A 119 -8.30 -9.15 3.50
CA LEU A 119 -8.42 -7.69 3.49
C LEU A 119 -9.31 -7.21 4.64
N SER A 120 -8.82 -6.24 5.40
CA SER A 120 -9.61 -5.61 6.46
C SER A 120 -9.28 -4.14 6.61
N TYR A 121 -10.31 -3.38 6.98
CA TYR A 121 -10.25 -1.95 7.19
C TYR A 121 -10.77 -1.60 8.59
N PRO A 122 -10.33 -0.50 9.21
CA PRO A 122 -11.02 0.06 10.36
C PRO A 122 -12.50 0.24 10.04
N ASP A 123 -13.38 -0.18 10.94
CA ASP A 123 -14.83 0.01 10.79
C ASP A 123 -15.19 1.46 11.12
N ARG A 124 -14.81 2.35 10.21
CA ARG A 124 -15.00 3.79 10.29
C ARG A 124 -15.64 4.26 8.99
N ARG A 125 -16.63 5.14 9.12
CA ARG A 125 -17.35 5.73 7.99
C ARG A 125 -17.27 7.24 8.06
N THR A 126 -17.27 7.87 6.89
CA THR A 126 -17.46 9.31 6.76
C THR A 126 -18.88 9.70 7.19
N SER A 127 -19.15 11.00 7.30
CA SER A 127 -20.50 11.54 7.56
C SER A 127 -21.53 11.11 6.52
N GLU A 128 -21.10 10.79 5.31
CA GLU A 128 -21.96 10.33 4.20
C GLU A 128 -22.14 8.80 4.20
N GLY A 129 -21.56 8.09 5.17
CA GLY A 129 -21.69 6.64 5.31
C GLY A 129 -20.71 5.81 4.47
N THR A 130 -19.81 6.45 3.70
CA THR A 130 -18.75 5.75 2.96
C THR A 130 -17.71 5.19 3.93
N LEU A 131 -17.25 3.95 3.72
CA LEU A 131 -16.14 3.38 4.50
C LEU A 131 -14.89 4.27 4.34
N GLY A 132 -14.14 4.47 5.41
CA GLY A 132 -12.90 5.25 5.42
C GLY A 132 -12.97 6.56 6.19
N PHE A 133 -12.07 7.48 5.83
CA PHE A 133 -11.83 8.74 6.52
C PHE A 133 -11.89 9.91 5.54
N SER A 134 -12.60 10.97 5.92
CA SER A 134 -12.71 12.17 5.08
C SER A 134 -11.37 12.85 4.86
N ALA A 135 -11.08 13.19 3.61
CA ALA A 135 -9.97 14.05 3.22
C ALA A 135 -10.45 15.51 3.17
N GLU A 136 -10.12 16.26 4.21
CA GLU A 136 -10.48 17.68 4.35
C GLU A 136 -9.51 18.57 3.54
N PRO A 137 -10.00 19.49 2.70
CA PRO A 137 -9.15 20.52 2.09
C PRO A 137 -8.35 21.30 3.15
N GLY A 138 -7.08 21.63 2.85
CA GLY A 138 -6.15 22.30 3.77
C GLY A 138 -5.53 21.39 4.83
N ARG A 139 -5.83 20.09 4.79
CA ARG A 139 -5.26 19.09 5.69
C ARG A 139 -4.67 17.93 4.90
N LEU A 140 -3.62 17.36 5.48
CA LEU A 140 -3.04 16.09 5.08
C LEU A 140 -3.77 14.97 5.82
N LEU A 141 -4.35 14.03 5.09
CA LEU A 141 -4.81 12.76 5.61
C LEU A 141 -3.66 11.76 5.54
N VAL A 142 -3.35 11.09 6.65
CA VAL A 142 -2.18 10.21 6.76
C VAL A 142 -2.57 8.89 7.41
N GLY A 143 -2.33 7.79 6.71
CA GLY A 143 -2.32 6.44 7.27
C GLY A 143 -0.89 5.95 7.42
N GLU A 144 -0.53 5.47 8.60
CA GLU A 144 0.82 5.00 8.93
C GLU A 144 0.77 3.64 9.64
N SER A 145 1.80 2.84 9.42
CA SER A 145 1.94 1.58 10.12
C SER A 145 3.41 1.14 10.24
N TRP A 146 3.67 0.30 11.25
CA TRP A 146 4.96 -0.33 11.51
C TRP A 146 4.83 -1.82 11.21
N MET A 147 5.40 -2.24 10.09
CA MET A 147 5.04 -3.50 9.44
C MET A 147 6.25 -4.35 9.10
N THR A 148 6.05 -5.66 9.25
CA THR A 148 6.88 -6.72 8.66
C THR A 148 5.99 -7.53 7.72
N ALA A 149 6.58 -8.14 6.70
CA ALA A 149 5.83 -8.95 5.74
C ALA A 149 6.70 -10.08 5.21
N THR A 150 6.15 -11.29 5.12
CA THR A 150 6.85 -12.46 4.61
C THR A 150 5.95 -13.19 3.62
N SER A 151 6.47 -13.49 2.45
CA SER A 151 5.86 -14.38 1.46
C SER A 151 6.45 -15.78 1.62
N TYR A 152 5.61 -16.81 1.53
CA TYR A 152 5.95 -18.22 1.70
C TYR A 152 5.66 -19.00 0.41
N GLY A 153 6.36 -20.12 0.20
CA GLY A 153 6.07 -21.06 -0.89
C GLY A 153 6.23 -20.52 -2.32
N THR A 154 6.61 -19.26 -2.51
CA THR A 154 6.64 -18.62 -3.85
C THR A 154 7.64 -19.28 -4.78
N ALA A 155 8.76 -19.80 -4.28
CA ALA A 155 9.78 -20.48 -5.08
C ALA A 155 9.27 -21.77 -5.76
N ALA A 156 8.15 -22.34 -5.32
CA ALA A 156 7.54 -23.53 -5.92
C ALA A 156 6.54 -23.22 -7.04
N HIS A 157 6.51 -21.97 -7.55
CA HIS A 157 5.56 -21.55 -8.57
C HIS A 157 5.67 -22.37 -9.88
N PRO A 158 4.57 -22.57 -10.62
CA PRO A 158 4.57 -23.35 -11.86
C PRO A 158 5.02 -22.57 -13.11
N PHE A 159 5.35 -21.28 -12.99
CA PHE A 159 5.53 -20.38 -14.15
C PHE A 159 6.93 -20.36 -14.79
N GLY A 160 7.83 -21.25 -14.40
CA GLY A 160 9.17 -21.35 -14.98
C GLY A 160 9.90 -20.00 -15.05
N SER A 161 10.49 -19.68 -16.21
CA SER A 161 11.28 -18.45 -16.42
C SER A 161 10.47 -17.16 -16.56
N ALA A 162 9.13 -17.21 -16.54
CA ALA A 162 8.31 -16.00 -16.55
C ALA A 162 8.40 -15.23 -15.23
N VAL A 163 8.76 -15.91 -14.14
CA VAL A 163 9.14 -15.33 -12.86
C VAL A 163 10.66 -15.29 -12.80
N ALA A 164 11.23 -14.09 -12.73
CA ALA A 164 12.68 -13.90 -12.66
C ALA A 164 13.23 -14.11 -11.24
N ASP A 165 12.46 -13.69 -10.23
CA ASP A 165 12.84 -13.80 -8.82
C ASP A 165 11.59 -14.05 -7.97
N ALA A 166 11.35 -15.30 -7.62
CA ALA A 166 10.17 -15.70 -6.87
C ALA A 166 10.06 -15.05 -5.47
N LEU A 167 11.17 -14.57 -4.91
CA LEU A 167 11.17 -13.90 -3.60
C LEU A 167 10.90 -12.39 -3.72
N ASP A 168 10.84 -11.86 -4.93
CA ASP A 168 10.66 -10.45 -5.24
C ASP A 168 9.54 -10.19 -6.26
N ASP A 169 8.71 -11.20 -6.55
CA ASP A 169 7.64 -11.07 -7.54
C ASP A 169 6.29 -10.87 -6.82
N PRO A 170 5.72 -9.64 -6.83
CA PRO A 170 4.47 -9.36 -6.12
C PRO A 170 3.28 -10.16 -6.67
N ARG A 171 3.41 -10.72 -7.88
CA ARG A 171 2.38 -11.57 -8.49
C ARG A 171 2.14 -12.86 -7.73
N LEU A 172 3.13 -13.34 -6.98
CA LEU A 172 3.08 -14.65 -6.33
C LEU A 172 2.55 -14.61 -4.90
N ALA A 173 2.92 -13.59 -4.13
CA ALA A 173 2.37 -13.33 -2.80
C ALA A 173 2.96 -12.04 -2.25
N MET A 174 2.13 -11.19 -1.67
CA MET A 174 2.50 -9.95 -1.01
C MET A 174 1.59 -9.63 0.16
N ALA A 175 2.04 -8.78 1.06
CA ALA A 175 1.24 -8.24 2.16
C ALA A 175 1.59 -6.79 2.41
N GLY A 176 0.67 -6.02 3.00
CA GLY A 176 0.92 -4.60 3.20
C GLY A 176 -0.26 -3.77 3.65
N LEU A 177 -0.20 -2.49 3.29
CA LEU A 177 -1.15 -1.42 3.62
C LEU A 177 -1.90 -1.01 2.35
N PRO A 178 -3.04 -1.67 2.04
CA PRO A 178 -3.94 -1.20 1.00
C PRO A 178 -4.62 0.10 1.42
N VAL A 179 -4.75 1.05 0.50
CA VAL A 179 -5.46 2.30 0.71
C VAL A 179 -6.32 2.60 -0.52
N GLU A 180 -7.63 2.73 -0.32
CA GLU A 180 -8.57 2.82 -1.43
C GLU A 180 -9.54 4.00 -1.24
N ASP A 181 -9.80 4.70 -2.34
CA ASP A 181 -10.98 5.54 -2.52
C ASP A 181 -12.07 4.77 -3.27
N GLN A 182 -13.01 4.21 -2.49
CA GLN A 182 -14.20 3.49 -2.92
C GLN A 182 -15.12 4.26 -3.88
N GLU A 183 -14.93 5.57 -4.06
CA GLU A 183 -15.79 6.38 -4.91
C GLU A 183 -15.23 6.60 -6.30
N THR A 184 -13.90 6.63 -6.44
CA THR A 184 -13.23 6.88 -7.72
C THR A 184 -12.45 5.67 -8.21
N GLY A 185 -12.34 4.62 -7.39
CA GLY A 185 -11.56 3.42 -7.63
C GLY A 185 -10.05 3.64 -7.53
N ILE A 186 -9.58 4.77 -7.00
CA ILE A 186 -8.14 4.96 -6.77
C ILE A 186 -7.68 4.06 -5.65
N ALA A 187 -6.64 3.26 -5.89
CA ALA A 187 -5.92 2.57 -4.84
C ALA A 187 -4.45 2.98 -4.84
N VAL A 188 -3.88 3.12 -3.65
CA VAL A 188 -2.53 3.63 -3.42
C VAL A 188 -1.90 2.86 -2.28
N ASP A 189 -1.20 1.79 -2.59
CA ASP A 189 -0.83 0.80 -1.57
C ASP A 189 0.67 0.81 -1.29
N PHE A 190 1.02 0.30 -0.11
CA PHE A 190 2.36 -0.21 0.16
C PHE A 190 2.31 -1.73 0.23
N PHE A 191 3.03 -2.40 -0.65
CA PHE A 191 3.16 -3.86 -0.61
C PHE A 191 4.61 -4.30 -0.46
N PHE A 192 4.77 -5.44 0.21
CA PHE A 192 6.05 -6.03 0.51
C PHE A 192 6.11 -7.44 -0.07
N THR A 193 7.22 -7.72 -0.75
CA THR A 193 7.71 -9.08 -1.02
C THR A 193 8.85 -9.38 -0.03
N ASN A 194 9.48 -10.55 -0.09
CA ASN A 194 10.61 -10.85 0.78
C ASN A 194 11.83 -9.96 0.54
N ARG A 195 11.96 -9.36 -0.66
CA ARG A 195 13.15 -8.61 -1.08
C ARG A 195 12.92 -7.13 -1.33
N SER A 196 11.70 -6.67 -1.56
CA SER A 196 11.43 -5.27 -1.87
C SER A 196 10.16 -4.73 -1.24
N VAL A 197 10.12 -3.40 -1.15
CA VAL A 197 8.94 -2.61 -0.86
C VAL A 197 8.50 -1.94 -2.16
N TYR A 198 7.21 -1.97 -2.44
CA TYR A 198 6.59 -1.39 -3.62
C TYR A 198 5.59 -0.31 -3.23
N ALA A 199 5.58 0.79 -3.97
CA ALA A 199 4.47 1.72 -4.02
C ALA A 199 3.56 1.30 -5.17
N PHE A 200 2.34 0.93 -4.85
CA PHE A 200 1.32 0.61 -5.85
C PHE A 200 0.48 1.86 -6.11
N TYR A 201 0.21 2.13 -7.38
CA TYR A 201 -0.68 3.21 -7.78
C TYR A 201 -1.63 2.71 -8.85
N GLU A 202 -2.91 2.76 -8.53
CA GLU A 202 -3.93 2.04 -9.25
C GLU A 202 -5.17 2.90 -9.45
N ARG A 203 -5.92 2.53 -10.49
CA ARG A 203 -7.30 2.92 -10.65
C ARG A 203 -8.08 1.70 -11.11
N LEU A 204 -8.92 1.18 -10.23
CA LEU A 204 -9.67 -0.05 -10.43
C LEU A 204 -10.82 0.18 -11.43
N PRO A 205 -11.16 -0.80 -12.29
CA PRO A 205 -12.22 -0.65 -13.31
C PRO A 205 -13.66 -0.74 -12.74
N ASN A 206 -13.81 -0.99 -11.44
CA ASN A 206 -15.07 -1.38 -10.79
C ASN A 206 -16.21 -0.34 -10.84
N HIS A 207 -15.92 0.91 -11.21
CA HIS A 207 -16.91 1.99 -11.26
C HIS A 207 -17.20 2.47 -12.69
N ARG A 208 -16.72 1.78 -13.72
CA ARG A 208 -16.92 2.22 -15.13
C ARG A 208 -18.39 2.28 -15.53
N ASP A 209 -19.26 1.48 -14.92
CA ASP A 209 -20.71 1.52 -15.13
C ASP A 209 -21.34 2.86 -14.72
N THR A 210 -20.72 3.60 -13.80
CA THR A 210 -21.25 4.86 -13.26
C THR A 210 -20.41 6.08 -13.60
N LEU A 211 -19.09 5.91 -13.75
CA LEU A 211 -18.15 7.00 -14.03
C LEU A 211 -17.67 7.03 -15.48
N GLY A 212 -18.17 6.12 -16.33
CA GLY A 212 -17.77 5.97 -17.73
C GLY A 212 -16.46 5.21 -17.90
N ASN A 213 -16.04 5.02 -19.16
CA ASN A 213 -14.83 4.27 -19.53
C ASN A 213 -13.52 5.04 -19.24
N TYR A 214 -13.25 5.30 -17.96
CA TYR A 214 -12.02 5.94 -17.52
C TYR A 214 -10.81 5.00 -17.60
N ALA A 215 -9.61 5.56 -17.70
CA ALA A 215 -8.38 4.78 -17.71
C ALA A 215 -8.21 4.03 -16.38
N ALA A 216 -8.15 2.71 -16.44
CA ALA A 216 -7.94 1.84 -15.27
C ALA A 216 -6.65 1.06 -15.44
N PHE A 217 -5.87 0.95 -14.38
CA PHE A 217 -4.48 0.50 -14.43
C PHE A 217 -3.96 0.11 -13.05
N THR A 218 -2.87 -0.64 -13.02
CA THR A 218 -2.10 -0.93 -11.80
C THR A 218 -0.60 -0.80 -12.07
N TYR A 219 0.07 0.07 -11.32
CA TYR A 219 1.53 0.15 -11.27
C TYR A 219 2.07 -0.47 -9.99
N ALA A 220 3.22 -1.15 -10.07
CA ALA A 220 4.01 -1.54 -8.90
C ALA A 220 5.43 -0.99 -9.01
N VAL A 221 5.68 0.15 -8.37
CA VAL A 221 6.97 0.84 -8.42
C VAL A 221 7.85 0.32 -7.27
N PRO A 222 8.98 -0.37 -7.54
CA PRO A 222 9.90 -0.75 -6.47
C PRO A 222 10.54 0.51 -5.87
N VAL A 223 10.37 0.71 -4.57
CA VAL A 223 10.83 1.92 -3.87
C VAL A 223 11.97 1.67 -2.88
N ALA A 224 12.14 0.42 -2.43
CA ALA A 224 13.28 0.03 -1.61
C ALA A 224 13.58 -1.46 -1.68
N ARG A 225 14.83 -1.83 -1.42
CA ARG A 225 15.25 -3.20 -1.11
C ARG A 225 15.17 -3.44 0.39
N ARG A 226 14.84 -4.68 0.76
CA ARG A 226 14.75 -5.13 2.16
C ARG A 226 15.99 -5.95 2.51
N SER A 227 16.47 -5.80 3.74
CA SER A 227 17.56 -6.61 4.26
C SER A 227 17.10 -8.02 4.64
N SER A 228 15.85 -8.18 5.04
CA SER A 228 15.22 -9.48 5.36
C SER A 228 13.70 -9.37 5.28
N PRO A 229 12.98 -10.51 5.14
CA PRO A 229 11.51 -10.52 5.20
C PRO A 229 10.97 -10.17 6.60
N THR A 230 11.79 -10.21 7.63
CA THR A 230 11.40 -9.85 9.00
C THR A 230 11.82 -8.44 9.40
N ALA A 231 12.45 -7.69 8.50
CA ALA A 231 12.77 -6.28 8.73
C ALA A 231 11.47 -5.47 8.88
N GLU A 232 11.33 -4.78 10.00
CA GLU A 232 10.23 -3.86 10.26
C GLU A 232 10.51 -2.53 9.55
N HIS A 233 9.48 -2.00 8.90
CA HIS A 233 9.51 -0.68 8.28
C HIS A 233 8.38 0.18 8.82
N HIS A 234 8.66 1.48 8.98
CA HIS A 234 7.62 2.49 9.17
C HIS A 234 7.18 3.02 7.82
N ILE A 235 5.95 2.73 7.43
CA ILE A 235 5.37 3.26 6.20
C ILE A 235 4.29 4.29 6.49
N ALA A 236 4.12 5.24 5.56
CA ALA A 236 3.02 6.17 5.58
C ALA A 236 2.55 6.54 4.18
N ILE A 237 1.25 6.63 4.00
CA ILE A 237 0.61 7.19 2.80
C ILE A 237 -0.06 8.49 3.19
N GLU A 238 0.35 9.57 2.53
CA GLU A 238 -0.08 10.92 2.81
C GLU A 238 -0.86 11.47 1.62
N TYR A 239 -2.07 11.96 1.85
CA TYR A 239 -2.91 12.57 0.83
C TYR A 239 -3.24 14.02 1.18
N ASP A 240 -2.85 14.93 0.29
CA ASP A 240 -3.19 16.34 0.32
C ASP A 240 -4.24 16.62 -0.77
N ARG A 241 -5.49 16.70 -0.34
CA ARG A 241 -6.62 16.91 -1.26
C ARG A 241 -6.57 18.27 -1.94
N SER A 242 -6.15 19.32 -1.23
CA SER A 242 -6.08 20.68 -1.79
C SER A 242 -5.07 20.79 -2.91
N ARG A 243 -3.97 20.04 -2.82
CA ARG A 243 -2.91 20.03 -3.84
C ARG A 243 -3.07 18.89 -4.86
N GLY A 244 -3.95 17.93 -4.61
CA GLY A 244 -4.10 16.74 -5.45
C GLY A 244 -2.86 15.85 -5.43
N ILE A 245 -2.18 15.72 -4.28
CA ILE A 245 -0.92 14.99 -4.17
C ILE A 245 -1.05 13.81 -3.21
N ILE A 246 -0.61 12.63 -3.65
CA ILE A 246 -0.41 11.45 -2.82
C ILE A 246 1.09 11.17 -2.71
N ARG A 247 1.57 10.87 -1.49
CA ARG A 247 2.97 10.53 -1.20
C ARG A 247 3.07 9.22 -0.45
N TRP A 248 4.07 8.44 -0.83
CA TRP A 248 4.52 7.25 -0.11
C TRP A 248 5.77 7.63 0.67
N ARG A 249 5.75 7.36 1.97
CA ARG A 249 6.91 7.47 2.85
C ARG A 249 7.32 6.12 3.39
N LEU A 250 8.62 5.87 3.36
CA LEU A 250 9.26 4.69 3.95
C LEU A 250 10.35 5.18 4.89
N ASP A 251 10.26 4.76 6.15
CA ASP A 251 11.18 5.10 7.23
C ASP A 251 11.41 6.62 7.33
N GLY A 252 10.30 7.37 7.24
CA GLY A 252 10.25 8.84 7.30
C GLY A 252 10.60 9.58 6.01
N ARG A 253 11.10 8.89 4.97
CA ARG A 253 11.53 9.50 3.71
C ARG A 253 10.45 9.38 2.64
N GLU A 254 10.19 10.45 1.89
CA GLU A 254 9.37 10.37 0.66
C GLU A 254 10.12 9.50 -0.35
N VAL A 255 9.49 8.41 -0.80
CA VAL A 255 10.06 7.46 -1.77
C VAL A 255 9.32 7.42 -3.09
N PHE A 256 8.05 7.86 -3.10
CA PHE A 256 7.25 7.98 -4.31
C PHE A 256 6.16 9.05 -4.13
N LYS A 257 5.70 9.61 -5.26
CA LYS A 257 4.70 10.69 -5.28
C LYS A 257 3.91 10.68 -6.58
N VAL A 258 2.63 10.96 -6.49
CA VAL A 258 1.73 11.24 -7.62
C VAL A 258 1.04 12.58 -7.40
N ASP A 259 1.02 13.43 -8.43
CA ASP A 259 0.35 14.74 -8.45
C ASP A 259 -0.67 14.87 -9.61
N ARG A 260 -0.89 13.78 -10.35
CA ARG A 260 -1.93 13.64 -11.39
C ARG A 260 -2.78 12.41 -11.12
N ILE A 261 -3.53 12.46 -10.03
CA ILE A 261 -4.37 11.33 -9.58
C ILE A 261 -5.42 10.99 -10.66
N GLY A 262 -5.51 9.70 -11.00
CA GLY A 262 -6.39 9.17 -12.04
C GLY A 262 -5.77 9.06 -13.45
N HIS A 263 -4.54 9.53 -13.62
CA HIS A 263 -3.77 9.37 -14.87
C HIS A 263 -2.70 8.30 -14.73
N LEU A 264 -2.36 7.65 -15.84
CA LEU A 264 -1.17 6.80 -15.92
C LEU A 264 0.10 7.61 -15.56
N LEU A 265 1.10 6.92 -15.02
CA LEU A 265 2.43 7.52 -14.87
C LEU A 265 3.05 7.86 -16.24
N PRO A 266 3.97 8.82 -16.33
CA PRO A 266 4.62 9.19 -17.60
C PRO A 266 5.35 8.03 -18.29
N SER A 267 5.77 7.01 -17.52
CA SER A 267 6.42 5.81 -18.03
C SER A 267 5.62 4.57 -17.64
N ARG A 268 5.44 3.67 -18.62
CA ARG A 268 4.78 2.36 -18.43
C ARG A 268 5.74 1.28 -17.89
N ARG A 269 6.98 1.63 -17.56
CA ARG A 269 8.02 0.68 -17.12
C ARG A 269 7.58 -0.23 -15.96
N TYR A 270 6.75 0.29 -15.06
CA TYR A 270 6.26 -0.43 -13.88
C TYR A 270 4.76 -0.74 -13.94
N LEU A 271 4.14 -0.61 -15.12
CA LEU A 271 2.75 -0.95 -15.32
C LEU A 271 2.60 -2.48 -15.37
N LEU A 272 1.71 -3.00 -14.52
CA LEU A 272 1.45 -4.43 -14.36
C LEU A 272 0.12 -4.85 -14.99
N LEU A 273 -0.89 -3.99 -14.94
CA LEU A 273 -2.17 -4.16 -15.60
C LEU A 273 -2.56 -2.88 -16.33
N ASP A 274 -3.11 -3.05 -17.53
CA ASP A 274 -3.77 -1.99 -18.28
C ASP A 274 -5.17 -2.47 -18.68
N HIS A 275 -6.20 -1.73 -18.28
CA HIS A 275 -7.59 -1.98 -18.65
C HIS A 275 -8.10 -0.99 -19.70
N GLY A 276 -7.19 -0.21 -20.32
CA GLY A 276 -7.51 0.77 -21.36
C GLY A 276 -8.34 1.92 -20.81
N GLY A 277 -9.08 2.60 -21.68
CA GLY A 277 -9.99 3.69 -21.32
C GLY A 277 -9.33 5.07 -21.31
N THR A 278 -10.13 6.09 -20.98
CA THR A 278 -9.73 7.50 -21.14
C THR A 278 -9.19 8.10 -19.83
N PRO A 279 -7.94 8.62 -19.79
CA PRO A 279 -7.39 9.25 -18.59
C PRO A 279 -8.26 10.41 -18.10
N ALA A 280 -8.53 10.43 -16.79
CA ALA A 280 -9.36 11.46 -16.18
C ALA A 280 -8.82 11.80 -14.79
N SER A 281 -8.70 13.10 -14.49
CA SER A 281 -8.32 13.54 -13.15
C SER A 281 -9.43 13.19 -12.15
N VAL A 282 -9.03 12.74 -10.97
CA VAL A 282 -9.95 12.52 -9.85
C VAL A 282 -9.42 13.19 -8.59
N THR A 283 -10.31 13.52 -7.68
CA THR A 283 -9.97 14.13 -6.39
C THR A 283 -10.70 13.37 -5.29
N PRO A 284 -10.11 12.28 -4.79
CA PRO A 284 -10.69 11.51 -3.69
C PRO A 284 -11.13 12.43 -2.55
N ARG A 285 -12.37 12.27 -2.08
CA ARG A 285 -12.87 13.01 -0.90
C ARG A 285 -12.72 12.23 0.39
N GLN A 286 -12.33 10.96 0.28
CA GLN A 286 -12.05 10.05 1.38
C GLN A 286 -10.94 9.08 0.99
N LEU A 287 -10.31 8.47 1.99
CA LEU A 287 -9.50 7.27 1.80
C LEU A 287 -9.82 6.28 2.91
N THR A 288 -9.91 5.01 2.55
CA THR A 288 -9.93 3.89 3.49
C THR A 288 -8.53 3.32 3.58
N PHE A 289 -7.99 3.14 4.79
CA PHE A 289 -6.67 2.54 5.02
C PHE A 289 -6.86 1.17 5.63
N GLY A 290 -6.19 0.15 5.13
CA GLY A 290 -6.40 -1.22 5.55
C GLY A 290 -5.12 -2.01 5.79
N LEU A 291 -5.32 -3.28 6.06
CA LEU A 291 -4.30 -4.31 6.11
C LEU A 291 -4.70 -5.39 5.13
N GLY A 292 -3.75 -5.94 4.38
CA GLY A 292 -4.10 -6.96 3.38
C GLY A 292 -2.97 -7.91 2.99
N MET A 293 -3.39 -9.04 2.45
CA MET A 293 -2.56 -10.07 1.83
C MET A 293 -3.15 -10.45 0.49
N PHE A 294 -2.29 -10.54 -0.52
CA PHE A 294 -2.66 -10.65 -1.91
C PHE A 294 -1.74 -11.61 -2.65
N ASP A 295 -2.22 -12.17 -3.74
CA ASP A 295 -1.41 -12.48 -4.91
C ASP A 295 -1.96 -11.68 -6.10
N ALA A 296 -1.26 -11.66 -7.23
CA ALA A 296 -1.67 -10.84 -8.37
C ALA A 296 -1.33 -11.56 -9.66
N LEU A 297 -1.98 -12.70 -9.87
CA LEU A 297 -1.60 -13.67 -10.90
C LEU A 297 -1.95 -13.19 -12.32
N ASP A 298 -2.93 -12.30 -12.48
CA ASP A 298 -3.26 -11.70 -13.77
C ASP A 298 -2.31 -10.57 -14.21
N PHE A 299 -1.41 -10.15 -13.33
CA PHE A 299 -0.50 -9.06 -13.61
C PHE A 299 0.63 -9.52 -14.55
N ALA A 300 1.00 -8.64 -15.48
CA ALA A 300 2.18 -8.84 -16.31
C ALA A 300 3.46 -8.54 -15.51
N ARG A 301 4.60 -9.06 -15.99
CA ARG A 301 5.92 -8.63 -15.54
C ARG A 301 6.22 -7.21 -16.06
N PRO A 302 6.71 -6.28 -15.22
CA PRO A 302 7.08 -4.94 -15.63
C PRO A 302 7.90 -4.91 -16.92
N GLY A 303 7.45 -4.16 -17.93
CA GLY A 303 8.18 -3.93 -19.17
C GLY A 303 8.30 -5.13 -20.11
N VAL A 304 7.54 -6.21 -19.89
CA VAL A 304 7.59 -7.42 -20.71
C VAL A 304 6.20 -7.76 -21.24
N ALA A 305 6.04 -7.63 -22.56
CA ALA A 305 4.79 -7.93 -23.25
C ALA A 305 4.39 -9.41 -23.09
N GLY A 306 3.08 -9.69 -23.04
CA GLY A 306 2.53 -11.05 -22.99
C GLY A 306 2.99 -11.89 -21.79
N SER A 307 3.18 -11.27 -20.63
CA SER A 307 3.76 -11.92 -19.44
C SER A 307 2.82 -12.04 -18.24
N GLY A 308 1.50 -11.91 -18.45
CA GLY A 308 0.50 -12.23 -17.43
C GLY A 308 0.61 -13.70 -17.03
N LEU A 309 0.46 -14.04 -15.75
CA LEU A 309 0.60 -15.44 -15.32
C LEU A 309 -0.69 -16.22 -15.56
N VAL A 310 -1.82 -15.71 -15.07
CA VAL A 310 -3.11 -16.39 -15.09
C VAL A 310 -4.22 -15.44 -15.53
N ARG A 311 -5.05 -15.83 -16.51
CA ARG A 311 -6.18 -15.01 -16.95
C ARG A 311 -7.38 -15.18 -16.01
N LEU A 312 -7.67 -14.18 -15.19
CA LEU A 312 -8.75 -14.25 -14.18
C LEU A 312 -10.15 -13.85 -14.71
N THR A 313 -10.26 -13.31 -15.93
CA THR A 313 -11.54 -13.07 -16.61
C THR A 313 -11.39 -13.21 -18.12
N THR A 314 -12.44 -13.68 -18.80
CA THR A 314 -12.53 -13.75 -20.27
C THR A 314 -13.21 -12.55 -20.90
N GLU A 315 -13.63 -11.56 -20.09
CA GLU A 315 -14.27 -10.35 -20.57
C GLU A 315 -13.42 -9.65 -21.64
N GLU A 316 -14.01 -9.44 -22.82
CA GLU A 316 -13.34 -8.78 -23.93
C GLU A 316 -13.02 -7.33 -23.59
N GLY A 317 -11.83 -6.86 -23.98
CA GLY A 317 -11.39 -5.49 -23.67
C GLY A 317 -11.03 -5.27 -22.20
N HIS A 318 -11.03 -6.31 -21.36
CA HIS A 318 -10.65 -6.18 -19.96
C HIS A 318 -9.14 -6.04 -19.77
N TYR A 319 -8.32 -6.76 -20.55
CA TYR A 319 -6.86 -6.73 -20.41
C TYR A 319 -6.15 -6.29 -21.70
N PHE A 320 -5.39 -5.20 -21.60
CA PHE A 320 -4.46 -4.75 -22.62
C PHE A 320 -3.02 -4.95 -22.17
N ASP A 321 -2.13 -5.17 -23.14
CA ASP A 321 -0.72 -5.40 -22.89
C ASP A 321 -0.07 -4.18 -22.20
N PRO A 322 0.52 -4.32 -21.00
CA PRO A 322 1.07 -3.18 -20.27
C PRO A 322 2.25 -2.48 -20.96
N VAL A 323 2.90 -3.11 -21.94
CA VAL A 323 3.95 -2.47 -22.73
C VAL A 323 3.37 -1.67 -23.89
N ARG A 324 2.37 -2.23 -24.58
CA ARG A 324 1.79 -1.64 -25.82
C ARG A 324 0.58 -0.73 -25.58
N GLY A 325 -0.24 -1.05 -24.59
CA GLY A 325 -1.51 -0.38 -24.27
C GLY A 325 -2.66 -0.79 -25.20
N GLU A 326 -3.83 -0.22 -24.94
CA GLU A 326 -5.01 -0.35 -25.80
C GLU A 326 -4.68 0.09 -27.25
N PRO A 327 -5.04 -0.70 -28.29
CA PRO A 327 -5.92 -1.87 -28.27
C PRO A 327 -5.22 -3.23 -28.23
N ALA A 328 -3.91 -3.31 -27.96
CA ALA A 328 -3.18 -4.58 -28.00
C ALA A 328 -3.59 -5.46 -26.79
N PRO A 329 -4.17 -6.66 -27.00
CA PRO A 329 -4.59 -7.52 -25.89
C PRO A 329 -3.39 -8.09 -25.13
N GLN A 330 -3.56 -8.29 -23.82
CA GLN A 330 -2.59 -9.03 -23.01
C GLN A 330 -2.67 -10.53 -23.30
N SER A 331 -1.53 -11.21 -23.26
CA SER A 331 -1.44 -12.68 -23.27
C SER A 331 -1.05 -13.21 -21.90
N PHE A 332 -1.49 -14.44 -21.59
CA PHE A 332 -1.24 -15.10 -20.32
C PHE A 332 -0.56 -16.44 -20.52
N LEU A 333 0.24 -16.87 -19.53
CA LEU A 333 0.81 -18.22 -19.51
C LEU A 333 -0.25 -19.29 -19.27
N ASP A 334 -1.28 -18.94 -18.51
CA ASP A 334 -2.44 -19.78 -18.24
C ASP A 334 -3.74 -19.03 -18.53
N ASP A 335 -4.23 -19.17 -19.75
CA ASP A 335 -5.50 -18.61 -20.18
C ASP A 335 -6.72 -19.32 -19.56
N ALA A 336 -6.53 -20.53 -19.02
CA ALA A 336 -7.60 -21.39 -18.50
C ALA A 336 -7.79 -21.30 -16.98
N ALA A 337 -6.99 -20.48 -16.29
CA ALA A 337 -7.04 -20.30 -14.83
C ALA A 337 -7.04 -21.61 -14.03
N ARG A 338 -6.12 -22.51 -14.38
CA ARG A 338 -6.04 -23.85 -13.79
C ARG A 338 -5.82 -23.74 -12.28
N PRO A 339 -6.55 -24.51 -11.45
CA PRO A 339 -6.43 -24.42 -9.99
C PRO A 339 -5.00 -24.58 -9.46
N GLU A 340 -4.21 -25.49 -10.05
CA GLU A 340 -2.81 -25.73 -9.67
C GLU A 340 -1.87 -24.54 -9.97
N ASN A 341 -2.29 -23.64 -10.86
CA ASN A 341 -1.60 -22.40 -11.16
C ASN A 341 -2.08 -21.23 -10.30
N ARG A 342 -3.19 -21.38 -9.57
CA ARG A 342 -3.71 -20.37 -8.65
C ARG A 342 -3.34 -20.65 -7.20
N LEU A 343 -3.24 -21.91 -6.80
CA LEU A 343 -2.75 -22.31 -5.48
C LEU A 343 -1.80 -23.50 -5.60
N TRP A 344 -0.57 -23.32 -5.15
CA TRP A 344 0.46 -24.36 -5.08
C TRP A 344 1.13 -24.45 -3.70
N GLY A 345 0.57 -23.74 -2.71
CA GLY A 345 1.10 -23.64 -1.36
C GLY A 345 1.90 -22.36 -1.10
N GLN A 346 1.71 -21.33 -1.91
CA GLN A 346 2.16 -19.97 -1.62
C GLN A 346 1.28 -19.30 -0.57
N GLY A 347 1.83 -18.33 0.14
CA GLY A 347 1.10 -17.60 1.18
C GLY A 347 1.83 -16.34 1.60
N ALA A 348 1.23 -15.59 2.52
CA ALA A 348 1.85 -14.44 3.13
C ALA A 348 1.58 -14.40 4.65
N ALA A 349 2.40 -13.62 5.35
CA ALA A 349 2.14 -13.16 6.70
C ALA A 349 2.54 -11.69 6.83
N LEU A 350 1.83 -11.02 7.74
CA LEU A 350 1.98 -9.61 8.05
C LEU A 350 2.07 -9.43 9.55
N GLY A 351 3.15 -8.81 10.02
CA GLY A 351 3.28 -8.37 11.42
C GLY A 351 3.06 -6.87 11.49
N VAL A 352 2.16 -6.41 12.37
CA VAL A 352 1.79 -5.01 12.52
C VAL A 352 1.92 -4.62 13.98
N ARG A 353 2.91 -3.78 14.29
CA ARG A 353 3.12 -3.32 15.66
C ARG A 353 2.13 -2.22 16.05
N ARG A 354 1.80 -1.34 15.11
CA ARG A 354 0.87 -0.23 15.31
C ARG A 354 0.28 0.21 13.97
N PHE A 355 -0.97 0.64 14.00
CA PHE A 355 -1.70 1.22 12.88
C PHE A 355 -2.30 2.56 13.31
N LEU A 356 -2.14 3.60 12.50
CA LEU A 356 -2.53 4.96 12.86
C LEU A 356 -3.06 5.71 11.65
N VAL A 357 -4.27 6.24 11.76
CA VAL A 357 -4.82 7.22 10.82
C VAL A 357 -4.95 8.55 11.53
N SER A 358 -4.44 9.60 10.91
CA SER A 358 -4.45 10.94 11.47
C SER A 358 -4.62 12.01 10.40
N SER A 359 -4.99 13.21 10.83
CA SER A 359 -5.05 14.39 9.99
C SER A 359 -4.25 15.53 10.61
N ARG A 360 -3.48 16.25 9.80
CA ARG A 360 -2.71 17.43 10.24
C ARG A 360 -2.77 18.53 9.19
N ASN A 361 -2.50 19.77 9.56
CA ASN A 361 -2.49 20.89 8.61
C ASN A 361 -1.48 20.60 7.48
N SER A 362 -1.86 20.90 6.23
CA SER A 362 -0.92 20.93 5.12
C SER A 362 -0.02 22.15 5.32
N GLY A 363 1.23 21.92 5.74
CA GLY A 363 2.22 22.98 5.93
C GLY A 363 2.64 23.66 4.63
#